data_AF-A0A6A4GEX0-F1
#
_entry.id   AF-A0A6A4GEX0-F1
#
_cell.length_a   1.000
_cell.length_b   1.000
_cell.length_c   1.000
_cell.angle_alpha   90.00
_cell.angle_beta   90.00
_cell.angle_gamma   90.00
#
_symmetry.space_group_name_H-M   'P 1'
#
loop_
_entity.id
_entity.type
_entity.pdbx_description
1 polymer ?
#
loop_
_entity_poly.entity_id
_entity_poly.type
_entity_poly.pdbx_seq_one_letter_code
_entity_poly.pdbx_strand_id
1 'polypeptide(L)'
;MNTPEPAPTPMPYLIGAILTERQLQLIAEHMLSAERISSAWHNDYAWAINEFFHDSCFHQVVIPRQTKAFEKDTTVYFYSHSVIPSFNGQPPNPHPNECRRLLRGLVKCVPVEVRKEFLGVRMAVTTWPKYWAEPEWLYEDMIEWIRRLNENSSNGTPPESPTEV
;
A
#
# COMPACT_ATOMS: atom_id res chain seq x y z
N MET A 1 0.03 -16.39 -40.59
CA MET A 1 -0.52 -15.20 -39.91
C MET A 1 -0.27 -15.39 -38.43
N ASN A 2 0.62 -14.61 -37.83
CA ASN A 2 0.81 -14.64 -36.39
C ASN A 2 -0.34 -13.86 -35.77
N THR A 3 -1.24 -14.56 -35.08
CA THR A 3 -2.25 -13.91 -34.25
C THR A 3 -1.49 -13.09 -33.20
N PRO A 4 -1.73 -11.78 -33.05
CA PRO A 4 -1.10 -11.01 -31.99
C PRO A 4 -1.45 -11.66 -30.66
N GLU A 5 -0.43 -11.95 -29.87
CA GLU A 5 -0.60 -12.47 -28.52
C GLU A 5 -1.48 -11.48 -27.74
N PRO A 6 -2.52 -11.94 -27.03
CA PRO A 6 -3.36 -11.05 -26.24
C PRO A 6 -2.47 -10.26 -25.29
N ALA A 7 -2.67 -8.94 -25.24
CA ALA A 7 -1.93 -8.09 -24.32
C ALA A 7 -2.10 -8.65 -22.89
N PRO A 8 -1.01 -8.80 -22.12
CA PRO A 8 -1.10 -9.38 -20.79
C PRO A 8 -2.06 -8.55 -19.93
N THR A 9 -3.04 -9.23 -19.33
CA THR A 9 -3.97 -8.59 -18.38
C THR A 9 -3.17 -8.07 -17.19
N PRO A 10 -3.29 -6.78 -16.84
CA PRO A 10 -2.58 -6.23 -15.69
C PRO A 10 -2.93 -6.98 -14.40
N MET A 11 -1.94 -7.16 -13.53
CA MET A 11 -2.11 -7.80 -12.23
C MET A 11 -2.04 -6.78 -11.09
N PRO A 12 -2.94 -6.84 -10.09
CA PRO A 12 -2.92 -5.90 -8.98
C PRO A 12 -1.79 -6.23 -8.00
N TYR A 13 -1.04 -5.21 -7.63
CA TYR A 13 -0.08 -5.27 -6.53
C TYR A 13 -0.44 -4.23 -5.48
N LEU A 14 -0.38 -4.61 -4.21
CA LEU A 14 -0.46 -3.69 -3.10
C LEU A 14 0.88 -2.99 -2.92
N ILE A 15 0.84 -1.68 -2.69
CA ILE A 15 1.96 -0.89 -2.17
C ILE A 15 1.66 -0.45 -0.74
N GLY A 16 2.65 -0.61 0.13
CA GLY A 16 2.45 -0.39 1.56
C GLY A 16 3.74 -0.31 2.36
N ALA A 17 3.60 0.01 3.64
CA ALA A 17 4.69 0.09 4.60
C ALA A 17 4.87 -1.25 5.33
N ILE A 18 6.13 -1.63 5.56
CA ILE A 18 6.47 -2.72 6.47
C ILE A 18 6.67 -2.14 7.86
N LEU A 19 5.82 -2.58 8.78
CA LEU A 19 5.72 -2.06 10.13
C LEU A 19 6.08 -3.12 11.17
N THR A 20 6.71 -2.68 12.25
CA THR A 20 6.83 -3.47 13.47
C THR A 20 5.49 -3.49 14.21
N GLU A 21 5.34 -4.43 15.15
CA GLU A 21 4.17 -4.46 16.04
C GLU A 21 3.99 -3.14 16.80
N ARG A 22 5.10 -2.54 17.29
CA ARG A 22 5.05 -1.25 17.99
C ARG A 22 4.55 -0.12 17.09
N GLN A 23 4.99 -0.06 15.84
CA GLN A 23 4.52 0.95 14.89
C GLN A 23 3.04 0.77 14.56
N LEU A 24 2.58 -0.48 14.42
CA LEU A 24 1.18 -0.80 14.19
C LEU A 24 0.32 -0.41 15.40
N GLN A 25 0.76 -0.72 16.61
CA GLN A 25 0.11 -0.29 17.85
C GLN A 25 -0.05 1.23 17.89
N LEU A 26 1.03 1.99 17.61
CA LEU A 26 0.99 3.45 17.63
C LEU A 26 -0.01 4.03 16.62
N ILE A 27 -0.15 3.37 15.46
CA ILE A 27 -1.19 3.71 14.48
C ILE A 27 -2.58 3.41 15.05
N ALA A 28 -2.79 2.21 15.57
CA ALA A 28 -4.08 1.78 16.12
C ALA A 28 -4.55 2.71 17.26
N GLU A 29 -3.68 2.98 18.24
CA GLU A 29 -3.96 3.84 19.40
C GLU A 29 -4.30 5.28 19.01
N HIS A 30 -3.84 5.75 17.85
CA HIS A 30 -4.17 7.08 17.36
C HIS A 30 -5.39 7.10 16.45
N MET A 31 -5.60 6.06 15.66
CA MET A 31 -6.72 5.97 14.71
C MET A 31 -8.02 5.52 15.36
N LEU A 32 -7.96 4.70 16.41
CA LEU A 32 -9.10 3.97 16.97
C LEU A 32 -9.31 4.33 18.45
N SER A 33 -10.55 4.20 18.93
CA SER A 33 -10.81 4.28 20.38
C SER A 33 -10.26 3.06 21.10
N ALA A 34 -9.92 3.23 22.38
CA ALA A 34 -9.49 2.12 23.24
C ALA A 34 -10.55 1.00 23.31
N GLU A 35 -11.84 1.36 23.32
CA GLU A 35 -12.95 0.40 23.26
C GLU A 35 -12.87 -0.48 22.01
N ARG A 36 -12.67 0.13 20.83
CA ARG A 36 -12.58 -0.60 19.56
C ARG A 36 -11.37 -1.52 19.49
N ILE A 37 -10.25 -1.11 20.07
CA ILE A 37 -9.05 -1.95 20.19
C ILE A 37 -9.35 -3.14 21.12
N SER A 38 -10.00 -2.88 22.26
CA SER A 38 -10.31 -3.92 23.25
C SER A 38 -11.37 -4.93 22.80
N SER A 39 -12.26 -4.53 21.88
CA SER A 39 -13.26 -5.41 21.29
C SER A 39 -12.70 -6.27 20.15
N ALA A 40 -11.51 -5.94 19.63
CA ALA A 40 -10.88 -6.69 18.56
C ALA A 40 -10.50 -8.10 19.01
N TRP A 41 -10.52 -9.04 18.07
CA TRP A 41 -10.17 -10.43 18.35
C TRP A 41 -8.76 -10.50 18.98
N HIS A 42 -8.67 -11.02 20.21
CA HIS A 42 -7.43 -11.11 21.02
C HIS A 42 -6.67 -9.78 21.23
N ASN A 43 -7.31 -8.61 21.16
CA ASN A 43 -6.64 -7.31 21.19
C ASN A 43 -5.59 -7.15 20.07
N ASP A 44 -5.81 -7.80 18.92
CA ASP A 44 -4.92 -7.70 17.77
C ASP A 44 -5.13 -6.37 17.04
N TYR A 45 -4.08 -5.53 17.03
CA TYR A 45 -4.10 -4.23 16.37
C TYR A 45 -4.35 -4.32 14.86
N ALA A 46 -3.86 -5.36 14.19
CA ALA A 46 -4.12 -5.57 12.76
C ALA A 46 -5.60 -5.89 12.53
N TRP A 47 -6.20 -6.71 13.39
CA TRP A 47 -7.63 -6.99 13.34
C TRP A 47 -8.46 -5.73 13.52
N ALA A 48 -8.19 -4.95 14.58
CA ALA A 48 -8.90 -3.72 14.89
C ALA A 48 -8.85 -2.70 13.73
N ILE A 49 -7.66 -2.54 13.12
CA ILE A 49 -7.46 -1.65 11.98
C ILE A 49 -8.20 -2.16 10.74
N ASN A 50 -8.14 -3.46 10.44
CA ASN A 50 -8.84 -4.03 9.29
C ASN A 50 -10.37 -3.91 9.40
N GLU A 51 -10.93 -4.13 10.59
CA GLU A 51 -12.35 -3.87 10.84
C GLU A 51 -12.69 -2.40 10.62
N PHE A 52 -11.83 -1.48 11.08
CA PHE A 52 -12.03 -0.05 10.84
C PHE A 52 -11.99 0.32 9.35
N PHE A 53 -11.08 -0.26 8.58
CA PHE A 53 -11.02 -0.08 7.14
C PHE A 53 -12.28 -0.60 6.46
N HIS A 54 -12.73 -1.79 6.84
CA HIS A 54 -13.95 -2.37 6.32
C HIS A 54 -15.17 -1.47 6.60
N ASP A 55 -15.36 -1.04 7.84
CA ASP A 55 -16.51 -0.21 8.24
C ASP A 55 -16.47 1.19 7.61
N SER A 56 -15.27 1.71 7.34
CA SER A 56 -15.07 3.03 6.72
C SER A 56 -15.00 2.95 5.19
N CYS A 57 -15.17 1.76 4.61
CA CYS A 57 -14.99 1.49 3.18
C CYS A 57 -13.64 1.99 2.64
N PHE A 58 -12.57 1.87 3.43
CA PHE A 58 -11.22 2.15 2.97
C PHE A 58 -10.63 0.94 2.25
N HIS A 59 -10.15 1.15 1.03
CA HIS A 59 -9.46 0.15 0.20
C HIS A 59 -8.03 -0.08 0.70
N GLN A 60 -7.91 -0.53 1.95
CA GLN A 60 -6.65 -0.74 2.67
C GLN A 60 -6.74 -2.01 3.52
N VAL A 61 -5.59 -2.61 3.83
CA VAL A 61 -5.48 -3.82 4.65
C VAL A 61 -4.14 -3.88 5.37
N VAL A 62 -4.14 -4.43 6.57
CA VAL A 62 -2.96 -4.82 7.33
C VAL A 62 -2.81 -6.33 7.25
N ILE A 63 -1.66 -6.79 6.75
CA ILE A 63 -1.36 -8.21 6.53
C ILE A 63 -0.19 -8.62 7.42
N PRO A 64 -0.36 -9.57 8.36
CA PRO A 64 0.77 -10.10 9.12
C PRO A 64 1.72 -10.86 8.20
N ARG A 65 3.02 -10.64 8.37
CA ARG A 65 4.10 -11.28 7.62
C ARG A 65 5.18 -11.75 8.56
N GLN A 66 5.55 -13.02 8.43
CA GLN A 66 6.79 -13.52 9.00
C GLN A 66 7.94 -13.13 8.07
N THR A 67 8.99 -12.55 8.62
CA THR A 67 10.20 -12.29 7.84
C THR A 67 11.39 -12.94 8.53
N LYS A 68 12.23 -13.60 7.72
CA LYS A 68 13.54 -14.12 8.16
C LYS A 68 14.62 -13.03 8.22
N ALA A 69 14.26 -11.79 7.90
CA ALA A 69 15.19 -10.68 7.72
C ALA A 69 15.57 -9.98 9.02
N PHE A 70 14.76 -10.15 10.08
CA PHE A 70 15.13 -9.73 11.43
C PHE A 70 15.70 -10.97 12.14
N GLU A 71 16.76 -10.79 12.94
CA GLU A 71 17.58 -11.86 13.55
C GLU A 71 16.83 -12.80 14.53
N LYS A 72 15.51 -12.67 14.64
CA LYS A 72 14.57 -13.61 15.26
C LYS A 72 13.30 -13.61 14.41
N ASP A 73 12.58 -14.74 14.37
CA ASP A 73 11.24 -14.88 13.77
C ASP A 73 10.28 -13.79 14.28
N THR A 74 10.37 -12.61 13.67
CA THR A 74 9.66 -11.41 14.12
C THR A 74 8.54 -11.20 13.14
N THR A 75 7.32 -11.27 13.66
CA THR A 75 6.13 -10.87 12.92
C THR A 75 6.22 -9.38 12.65
N VAL A 76 6.19 -9.02 11.38
CA VAL A 76 6.01 -7.65 10.90
C VAL A 76 4.67 -7.56 10.18
N TYR A 77 4.18 -6.36 9.97
CA TYR A 77 2.89 -6.11 9.35
C TYR A 77 3.07 -5.32 8.08
N PHE A 78 2.42 -5.75 7.00
CA PHE A 78 2.34 -4.98 5.78
C PHE A 78 1.06 -4.14 5.81
N TYR A 79 1.20 -2.84 6.00
CA TYR A 79 0.11 -1.87 5.97
C TYR A 79 -0.04 -1.34 4.55
N SER A 80 -1.06 -1.81 3.82
CA SER A 80 -1.31 -1.39 2.44
C SER A 80 -1.91 0.01 2.41
N HIS A 81 -1.53 0.78 1.40
CA HIS A 81 -2.08 2.12 1.19
C HIS A 81 -2.78 2.26 -0.17
N SER A 82 -2.33 1.54 -1.19
CA SER A 82 -2.89 1.64 -2.55
C SER A 82 -2.63 0.37 -3.34
N VAL A 83 -3.30 0.26 -4.47
CA VAL A 83 -2.99 -0.69 -5.54
C VAL A 83 -2.18 -0.02 -6.64
N ILE A 84 -1.26 -0.76 -7.24
CA ILE A 84 -0.51 -0.41 -8.45
C ILE A 84 -0.58 -1.59 -9.45
N PRO A 85 -0.81 -1.34 -10.75
CA PRO A 85 -0.84 -2.41 -11.74
C PRO A 85 0.57 -2.89 -12.11
N SER A 86 0.69 -4.19 -12.34
CA SER A 86 1.80 -4.79 -13.08
C SER A 86 1.35 -5.19 -14.47
N PHE A 87 2.04 -4.68 -15.50
CA PHE A 87 1.76 -5.02 -16.89
C PHE A 87 2.56 -6.21 -17.41
N ASN A 88 3.50 -6.74 -16.61
CA ASN A 88 4.38 -7.85 -16.97
C ASN A 88 4.33 -9.01 -15.96
N GLY A 89 3.40 -8.97 -15.01
CA GLY A 89 3.27 -9.95 -13.94
C GLY A 89 4.39 -9.93 -12.89
N GLN A 90 5.35 -8.98 -12.98
CA GLN A 90 6.40 -8.79 -11.98
C GLN A 90 6.04 -7.65 -11.03
N PRO A 91 6.53 -7.66 -9.77
CA PRO A 91 6.31 -6.55 -8.84
C PRO A 91 6.75 -5.22 -9.48
N PRO A 92 5.85 -4.23 -9.60
CA PRO A 92 6.23 -2.93 -10.11
C PRO A 92 7.28 -2.27 -9.21
N ASN A 93 8.15 -1.45 -9.79
CA ASN A 93 9.09 -0.62 -9.05
C ASN A 93 8.51 0.80 -8.90
N PRO A 94 7.81 1.12 -7.80
CA PRO A 94 7.17 2.41 -7.62
C PRO A 94 8.19 3.54 -7.57
N HIS A 95 7.84 4.69 -8.13
CA HIS A 95 8.74 5.83 -8.16
C HIS A 95 9.07 6.30 -6.72
N PRO A 96 10.32 6.66 -6.39
CA PRO A 96 10.70 7.06 -5.03
C PRO A 96 9.83 8.18 -4.43
N ASN A 97 9.36 9.13 -5.26
CA ASN A 97 8.46 10.19 -4.82
C ASN A 97 7.08 9.66 -4.37
N GLU A 98 6.58 8.60 -5.00
CA GLU A 98 5.33 7.96 -4.60
C GLU A 98 5.49 7.29 -3.24
N CYS A 99 6.54 6.48 -3.06
CA CYS A 99 6.90 5.88 -1.78
C CYS A 99 7.03 6.92 -0.67
N ARG A 100 7.74 8.04 -0.92
CA ARG A 100 7.88 9.14 0.05
C ARG A 100 6.54 9.81 0.36
N ARG A 101 5.67 9.99 -0.64
CA ARG A 101 4.34 10.59 -0.45
C ARG A 101 3.48 9.71 0.44
N LEU A 102 3.43 8.40 0.18
CA LEU A 102 2.67 7.44 0.97
C LEU A 102 3.18 7.38 2.41
N LEU A 103 4.50 7.26 2.60
CA LEU A 103 5.10 7.24 3.93
C LEU A 103 4.85 8.55 4.69
N ARG A 104 4.92 9.71 4.02
CA ARG A 104 4.58 11.00 4.63
C ARG A 104 3.11 11.04 5.04
N GLY A 105 2.20 10.48 4.23
CA GLY A 105 0.79 10.34 4.57
C GLY A 105 0.62 9.56 5.87
N LEU A 106 1.19 8.35 5.94
CA LEU A 106 1.16 7.50 7.12
C LEU A 106 1.70 8.20 8.38
N VAL A 107 2.88 8.82 8.28
CA VAL A 107 3.53 9.48 9.43
C VAL A 107 2.79 10.74 9.87
N LYS A 108 2.05 11.40 8.97
CA LYS A 108 1.19 12.53 9.35
C LYS A 108 0.00 12.10 10.21
N CYS A 109 -0.44 10.85 10.06
CA CYS A 109 -1.52 10.26 10.85
C CYS A 109 -1.09 9.84 12.25
N VAL A 110 0.12 10.17 12.72
CA VAL A 110 0.52 9.91 14.12
C VAL A 110 1.07 11.18 14.79
N PRO A 111 0.98 11.28 16.14
CA PRO A 111 1.48 12.42 16.90
C PRO A 111 2.97 12.67 16.66
N VAL A 112 3.39 13.93 16.71
CA VAL A 112 4.76 14.35 16.38
C VAL A 112 5.80 13.64 17.25
N GLU A 113 5.44 13.39 18.50
CA GLU A 113 6.27 12.80 19.56
C GLU A 113 6.70 11.38 19.24
N VAL A 114 5.88 10.63 18.49
CA VAL A 114 6.12 9.23 18.13
C VAL A 114 6.60 9.03 16.70
N ARG A 115 6.69 10.09 15.89
CA ARG A 115 7.14 9.99 14.48
C ARG A 115 8.54 9.41 14.32
N LYS A 116 9.40 9.58 15.33
CA LYS A 116 10.75 8.99 15.35
C LYS A 116 10.73 7.46 15.26
N GLU A 117 9.66 6.80 15.73
CA GLU A 117 9.49 5.35 15.67
C GLU A 117 9.33 4.86 14.23
N PHE A 118 8.98 5.76 13.30
CA PHE A 118 8.78 5.46 11.88
C PHE A 118 10.03 5.73 11.04
N LEU A 119 11.14 6.13 11.66
CA LEU A 119 12.42 6.25 10.96
C LEU A 119 12.88 4.86 10.49
N GLY A 120 13.24 4.75 9.22
CA GLY A 120 13.68 3.48 8.63
C GLY A 120 12.56 2.55 8.19
N VAL A 121 11.28 2.94 8.31
CA VAL A 121 10.16 2.20 7.71
C VAL A 121 10.39 2.05 6.22
N ARG A 122 10.24 0.81 5.73
CA ARG A 122 10.45 0.47 4.33
C ARG A 122 9.12 0.34 3.64
N MET A 123 9.07 0.82 2.39
CA MET A 123 7.96 0.51 1.49
C MET A 123 8.22 -0.83 0.81
N ALA A 124 7.16 -1.58 0.56
CA ALA A 124 7.19 -2.83 -0.17
C ALA A 124 6.02 -2.90 -1.14
N VAL A 125 6.16 -3.79 -2.12
CA VAL A 125 5.16 -4.10 -3.11
C VAL A 125 4.93 -5.60 -3.09
N THR A 126 3.67 -6.03 -3.07
CA THR A 126 3.32 -7.45 -2.94
C THR A 126 1.95 -7.75 -3.52
N THR A 127 1.72 -9.00 -3.91
CA THR A 127 0.38 -9.44 -4.34
C THR A 127 -0.51 -9.67 -3.12
N TRP A 128 -1.82 -9.77 -3.36
CA TRP A 128 -2.74 -10.28 -2.37
C TRP A 128 -2.31 -11.70 -1.91
N PRO A 129 -2.47 -12.05 -0.62
CA PRO A 129 -2.16 -13.39 -0.14
C PRO A 129 -3.10 -14.44 -0.73
N LYS A 130 -2.53 -15.51 -1.31
CA LYS A 130 -3.31 -16.57 -2.00
C LYS A 130 -4.27 -17.36 -1.11
N TYR A 131 -4.10 -17.28 0.21
CA TYR A 131 -4.91 -18.00 1.18
C TYR A 131 -6.14 -17.21 1.65
N TRP A 132 -6.30 -15.96 1.20
CA TRP A 132 -7.50 -15.14 1.43
C TRP A 132 -8.22 -14.88 0.12
N ALA A 133 -9.55 -14.77 0.18
CA ALA A 133 -10.34 -14.30 -0.95
C ALA A 133 -9.88 -12.88 -1.32
N GLU A 134 -9.66 -12.64 -2.61
CA GLU A 134 -9.31 -11.32 -3.12
C GLU A 134 -10.53 -10.39 -3.03
N PRO A 135 -10.41 -9.21 -2.40
CA PRO A 135 -11.51 -8.27 -2.37
C PRO A 135 -11.65 -7.56 -3.73
N GLU A 136 -12.89 -7.25 -4.10
CA GLU A 136 -13.24 -6.64 -5.40
C GLU A 136 -12.50 -5.31 -5.65
N TRP A 137 -12.32 -4.51 -4.59
CA TRP A 137 -11.66 -3.22 -4.67
C TRP A 137 -10.21 -3.27 -5.20
N LEU A 138 -9.53 -4.42 -5.11
CA LEU A 138 -8.19 -4.56 -5.69
C LEU A 138 -8.18 -4.28 -7.18
N TYR A 139 -9.16 -4.83 -7.90
CA TYR A 139 -9.27 -4.67 -9.34
C TYR A 139 -9.82 -3.31 -9.72
N GLU A 140 -10.78 -2.79 -8.94
CA GLU A 140 -11.33 -1.44 -9.14
C GLU A 140 -10.24 -0.37 -9.03
N ASP A 141 -9.46 -0.41 -7.96
CA ASP A 141 -8.35 0.54 -7.75
C ASP A 141 -7.28 0.40 -8.84
N MET A 142 -7.00 -0.81 -9.30
CA MET A 142 -6.06 -1.05 -10.41
C MET A 142 -6.56 -0.43 -11.72
N ILE A 143 -7.82 -0.64 -12.07
CA ILE A 143 -8.43 -0.09 -13.29
C ILE A 143 -8.45 1.44 -13.24
N GLU A 144 -8.82 2.01 -12.09
CA GLU A 144 -8.82 3.45 -11.87
C GLU A 144 -7.41 4.04 -11.99
N TRP A 145 -6.39 3.34 -11.48
CA TRP A 145 -5.00 3.76 -11.63
C TRP A 145 -4.57 3.78 -13.12
N ILE A 146 -4.93 2.74 -13.89
CA ILE A 146 -4.64 2.65 -15.33
C ILE A 146 -5.33 3.80 -16.08
N ARG A 147 -6.59 4.09 -15.75
CA ARG A 147 -7.33 5.21 -16.34
C ARG A 147 -6.59 6.54 -16.14
N ARG A 148 -6.11 6.82 -14.93
CA ARG A 148 -5.34 8.03 -14.60
C ARG A 148 -4.03 8.13 -15.38
N LEU A 149 -3.34 7.02 -15.61
CA LEU A 149 -2.14 7.03 -16.45
C LEU A 149 -2.46 7.50 -17.87
N ASN A 150 -3.48 6.92 -18.49
CA ASN A 150 -3.84 7.22 -19.87
C ASN A 150 -4.25 8.68 -20.06
N GLU A 151 -4.95 9.25 -19.07
CA GLU A 151 -5.32 10.67 -19.05
C GLU A 151 -4.10 11.58 -18.94
N ASN A 152 -3.13 11.24 -18.09
CA ASN A 152 -1.90 12.01 -17.95
C ASN A 152 -1.00 11.91 -19.19
N SER A 153 -0.96 10.77 -19.86
CA SER A 153 -0.22 10.59 -21.12
C SER A 153 -0.84 11.39 -22.28
N SER A 154 -2.14 11.66 -22.24
CA SER A 154 -2.85 12.41 -23.29
C SER A 154 -2.72 13.93 -23.15
N ASN A 155 -2.32 14.43 -21.97
CA ASN A 155 -2.19 15.86 -21.67
C ASN A 155 -0.76 16.42 -21.84
N GLY A 156 0.12 15.72 -22.56
CA GLY A 156 1.49 16.17 -22.82
C GLY A 156 1.54 17.37 -23.77
N THR A 157 1.62 18.59 -23.22
CA THR A 157 2.11 19.77 -23.94
C THR A 157 3.50 19.47 -24.51
N PRO A 158 3.79 19.77 -25.80
CA PRO A 158 5.11 19.53 -26.35
C PRO A 158 6.16 20.38 -25.60
N PRO A 159 7.39 19.89 -25.41
CA PRO A 159 8.46 20.73 -24.90
C PRO A 159 8.70 21.89 -25.87
N GLU A 160 8.61 23.13 -25.36
CA GLU A 160 9.11 24.30 -26.07
C GLU A 160 10.56 24.03 -26.47
N SER A 161 10.80 24.09 -27.78
CA SER A 161 12.14 23.92 -28.33
C SER A 161 13.04 25.03 -27.77
N PRO A 162 14.25 24.70 -27.30
CA PRO A 162 15.13 25.73 -26.77
C PRO A 162 15.49 26.71 -27.90
N THR A 163 15.21 27.98 -27.66
CA THR A 163 15.66 29.08 -28.51
C THR A 163 17.19 29.10 -28.48
N GLU A 164 17.81 28.87 -29.63
CA GLU A 164 19.24 29.06 -29.83
C GLU A 164 19.60 30.52 -29.51
N VAL A 165 20.58 30.71 -28.62
CA VAL A 165 21.36 31.95 -28.46
C VAL A 165 22.83 31.57 -28.41
#